data_AF-A0AAU0RQB3-F1
#
_entry.id   AF-A0AAU0RQB3-F1
#
_cell.length_a   1.000
_cell.length_b   1.000
_cell.length_c   1.000
_cell.angle_alpha   90.00
_cell.angle_beta   90.00
_cell.angle_gamma   90.00
#
_symmetry.space_group_name_H-M   'P 1'
#
loop_
_entity.id
_entity.type
_entity.pdbx_description
1 polymer ?
#
loop_
_entity_poly.entity_id
_entity_poly.type
_entity_poly.pdbx_seq_one_letter_code
_entity_poly.pdbx_strand_id
1 'polypeptide(L)'
;MSTDTSSSNNTSPPRRRGGLVRIVIALIVVVIVVVAGISIRASESKDLKVWTDTQATPSVVLITPNPSPQGPVLNLPGRLEAYSRASISARVGGYLKSWKVDIGAPVKAGQLLAEIDTP
;
A
#
# COMPACT_ATOMS: atom_id res chain seq x y z
N MET A 1 -39.12 -101.35 -3.34
CA MET A 1 -38.67 -100.00 -3.72
C MET A 1 -38.31 -99.27 -2.43
N SER A 2 -37.09 -99.50 -1.92
CA SER A 2 -35.92 -98.56 -1.95
C SER A 2 -36.03 -97.52 -0.82
N THR A 3 -35.52 -97.81 0.38
CA THR A 3 -34.16 -97.55 0.93
C THR A 3 -33.89 -96.10 1.35
N ASP A 4 -33.23 -96.01 2.51
CA ASP A 4 -32.31 -94.97 2.98
C ASP A 4 -32.89 -93.70 3.62
N THR A 5 -32.29 -93.05 4.63
CA THR A 5 -31.19 -93.31 5.60
C THR A 5 -31.01 -91.97 6.36
N SER A 6 -30.43 -92.00 7.57
CA SER A 6 -29.70 -90.88 8.21
C SER A 6 -30.52 -89.73 8.83
N SER A 7 -30.06 -89.04 9.88
CA SER A 7 -28.83 -89.13 10.68
C SER A 7 -29.04 -88.29 11.94
N SER A 8 -28.25 -88.62 12.95
CA SER A 8 -28.05 -87.97 14.23
C SER A 8 -27.69 -86.48 14.15
N ASN A 9 -27.90 -85.72 15.24
CA ASN A 9 -26.77 -85.32 16.10
C ASN A 9 -27.16 -84.39 17.24
N ASN A 10 -26.60 -84.74 18.40
CA ASN A 10 -26.45 -83.93 19.59
C ASN A 10 -25.76 -82.59 19.26
N THR A 11 -26.19 -81.50 19.89
CA THR A 11 -25.32 -80.35 20.14
C THR A 11 -25.70 -79.70 21.45
N SER A 12 -25.15 -80.24 22.54
CA SER A 12 -24.92 -79.47 23.76
C SER A 12 -23.81 -78.45 23.45
N PRO A 13 -24.05 -77.14 23.51
CA PRO A 13 -22.98 -76.18 23.31
C PRO A 13 -22.04 -76.21 24.53
N PRO A 14 -20.72 -76.32 24.34
CA PRO A 14 -19.76 -76.28 25.42
C PRO A 14 -19.64 -74.85 25.98
N ARG A 15 -19.37 -74.77 27.28
CA ARG A 15 -19.12 -73.56 28.08
C ARG A 15 -18.24 -72.54 27.33
N ARG A 16 -18.87 -71.47 26.82
CA ARG A 16 -18.24 -70.33 26.15
C ARG A 16 -17.61 -69.35 27.14
N ARG A 17 -16.52 -69.72 27.80
CA ARG A 17 -15.69 -68.75 28.57
C ARG A 17 -14.72 -67.95 27.69
N GLY A 18 -14.36 -68.44 26.50
CA GLY A 18 -13.46 -67.74 25.57
C GLY A 18 -14.11 -66.66 24.68
N GLY A 19 -15.44 -66.71 24.49
CA GLY A 19 -16.16 -65.71 23.67
C GLY A 19 -16.32 -64.36 24.37
N LEU A 20 -16.58 -64.38 25.68
CA LEU A 20 -16.70 -63.18 26.51
C LEU A 20 -15.39 -62.39 26.58
N VAL A 21 -14.25 -63.08 26.71
CA VAL A 21 -12.93 -62.43 26.75
C VAL A 21 -12.63 -61.67 25.45
N ARG A 22 -12.99 -62.23 24.30
CA ARG A 22 -12.81 -61.57 23.00
C ARG A 22 -13.67 -60.31 22.86
N ILE A 23 -14.91 -60.35 23.36
CA ILE A 23 -15.81 -59.19 23.36
C ILE A 23 -15.24 -58.07 24.23
N VAL A 24 -14.76 -58.40 25.43
CA VAL A 24 -14.16 -57.42 26.35
C VAL A 24 -12.92 -56.77 25.73
N ILE A 25 -12.05 -57.56 25.09
CA ILE A 25 -10.87 -57.03 24.39
C ILE A 25 -11.28 -56.09 23.25
N ALA A 26 -12.26 -56.48 22.44
CA ALA A 26 -12.76 -55.63 21.36
C ALA A 26 -13.33 -54.30 21.89
N LEU A 27 -14.07 -54.34 22.99
CA LEU A 27 -14.63 -53.15 23.64
C LEU A 27 -13.52 -52.22 24.16
N ILE A 28 -12.48 -52.78 24.79
CA ILE A 28 -11.32 -52.01 25.26
C ILE A 28 -10.60 -51.33 24.09
N VAL A 29 -10.39 -52.05 22.98
CA VAL A 29 -9.75 -51.49 21.78
C VAL A 29 -10.59 -50.33 21.22
N VAL A 30 -11.90 -50.48 21.14
CA VAL A 30 -12.81 -49.41 20.69
C VAL A 30 -12.71 -48.18 21.60
N VAL A 31 -12.72 -48.37 22.92
CA VAL A 31 -12.59 -47.27 23.89
C VAL A 31 -11.25 -46.54 23.73
N ILE A 32 -10.15 -47.27 23.55
CA ILE A 32 -8.82 -46.68 23.33
C ILE A 32 -8.80 -45.84 22.05
N VAL A 33 -9.36 -46.36 20.95
CA VAL A 33 -9.44 -45.63 19.66
C VAL A 33 -10.29 -44.37 19.80
N VAL A 34 -11.42 -44.44 20.51
CA VAL A 34 -12.30 -43.27 20.73
C VAL A 34 -11.61 -42.22 21.59
N VAL A 35 -10.95 -42.61 22.68
CA VAL A 35 -10.21 -41.67 23.55
C VAL A 35 -9.02 -41.05 22.82
N ALA A 36 -8.27 -41.83 22.04
CA ALA A 36 -7.18 -41.33 21.22
C ALA A 36 -7.69 -40.39 20.12
N GLY A 37 -8.77 -40.75 19.42
CA GLY A 37 -9.38 -39.93 18.39
C GLY A 37 -9.94 -38.61 18.94
N ILE A 38 -10.61 -38.63 20.09
CA ILE A 38 -11.08 -37.42 20.77
C ILE A 38 -9.91 -36.56 21.23
N SER A 39 -8.81 -37.16 21.71
CA SER A 39 -7.63 -36.40 22.16
C SER A 39 -6.91 -35.71 20.99
N ILE A 40 -6.77 -36.40 19.84
CA ILE A 40 -6.20 -35.83 18.61
C ILE A 40 -7.11 -34.73 18.05
N ARG A 41 -8.43 -34.95 18.05
CA ARG A 41 -9.40 -33.95 17.59
C ARG A 41 -9.51 -32.74 18.52
N ALA A 42 -9.33 -32.95 19.83
CA ALA A 42 -9.32 -31.89 20.82
C ALA A 42 -8.03 -31.05 20.75
N SER A 43 -6.91 -31.62 20.30
CA SER A 43 -5.69 -30.84 20.04
C SER A 43 -5.83 -29.97 18.78
N GLU A 44 -6.51 -30.46 17.73
CA GLU A 44 -6.78 -29.68 16.50
C GLU A 44 -7.62 -28.41 16.74
N SER A 45 -8.45 -28.37 17.79
CA SER A 45 -9.35 -27.24 18.06
C SER A 45 -8.65 -26.04 18.72
N LYS A 46 -7.44 -26.23 19.27
CA LYS A 46 -6.70 -25.17 19.95
C LYS A 46 -5.75 -24.42 19.02
N ASP A 47 -5.23 -25.09 18.00
CA ASP A 47 -4.29 -24.49 17.04
C ASP A 47 -4.98 -23.54 16.05
N LEU A 48 -6.26 -23.78 15.72
CA LEU A 48 -7.01 -22.95 14.78
C LEU A 48 -7.35 -21.56 15.34
N LYS A 49 -7.45 -21.40 16.66
CA LYS A 49 -7.68 -20.08 17.29
C LYS A 49 -6.42 -19.22 17.26
N VAL A 50 -5.26 -19.80 17.54
CA VAL A 50 -3.98 -19.07 17.56
C VAL A 50 -3.56 -18.66 16.15
N TRP A 51 -3.81 -19.50 15.13
CA TRP A 51 -3.54 -19.18 13.74
C TRP A 51 -4.43 -18.07 13.17
N THR A 52 -5.69 -18.03 13.60
CA THR A 52 -6.65 -17.02 13.11
C THR A 52 -6.38 -15.65 13.70
N ASP A 53 -6.07 -15.56 15.00
CA ASP A 53 -5.80 -14.28 15.66
C ASP A 53 -4.48 -13.63 15.20
N THR A 54 -3.47 -14.44 14.85
CA THR A 54 -2.17 -13.94 14.36
C THR A 54 -2.17 -13.54 12.89
N GLN A 55 -3.06 -14.13 12.07
CA GLN A 55 -3.28 -13.71 10.68
C GLN A 55 -4.21 -12.50 10.55
N ALA A 56 -4.97 -12.16 11.61
CA ALA A 56 -5.94 -11.07 11.60
C ALA A 56 -5.35 -9.68 11.86
N THR A 57 -4.05 -9.56 12.13
CA THR A 57 -3.38 -8.26 12.31
C THR A 57 -2.75 -7.80 10.99
N PRO A 58 -3.39 -6.89 10.24
CA PRO A 58 -2.81 -6.36 9.01
C PRO A 58 -1.51 -5.61 9.31
N SER A 59 -0.42 -6.00 8.63
CA SER A 59 0.84 -5.28 8.70
C SER A 59 0.70 -3.95 7.96
N VAL A 60 0.78 -2.85 8.70
CA VAL A 60 0.65 -1.50 8.17
C VAL A 60 1.97 -0.76 8.29
N VAL A 61 2.36 -0.07 7.22
CA VAL A 61 3.53 0.80 7.23
C VAL A 61 3.08 2.16 7.74
N LEU A 62 3.57 2.53 8.93
CA LEU A 62 3.34 3.86 9.50
C LEU A 62 4.49 4.80 9.11
N ILE A 63 4.13 6.03 8.76
CA ILE A 63 5.06 7.16 8.64
C ILE A 63 4.72 8.18 9.72
N THR A 64 5.73 8.68 10.43
CA THR A 64 5.54 9.74 11.44
C THR A 64 5.70 11.09 10.74
N PRO A 65 4.67 11.96 10.71
CA PRO A 65 4.80 13.27 10.10
C PRO A 65 5.77 14.13 10.91
N ASN A 66 6.84 14.58 10.27
CA ASN A 66 7.78 15.53 10.85
C ASN A 66 7.36 16.94 10.41
N PRO A 67 7.18 17.92 11.32
CA PRO A 67 6.94 19.30 10.92
C PRO A 67 8.08 19.79 10.02
N SER A 68 7.74 20.13 8.78
CA SER A 68 8.69 20.77 7.87
C SER A 68 9.11 22.11 8.48
N PRO A 69 10.42 22.36 8.71
CA PRO A 69 10.89 23.63 9.26
C PRO A 69 10.55 24.82 8.37
N GLN A 70 10.27 24.56 7.09
CA GLN A 70 10.03 25.57 6.06
C GLN A 70 8.66 25.33 5.43
N GLY A 71 7.83 26.37 5.46
CA GLY A 71 6.61 26.42 4.66
C GLY A 71 6.90 26.45 3.16
N PRO A 72 5.88 26.44 2.30
CA PRO A 72 6.05 26.47 0.85
C PRO A 72 6.94 27.64 0.42
N VAL A 73 8.05 27.35 -0.27
CA VAL A 73 8.94 28.39 -0.80
C VAL A 73 8.31 28.97 -2.06
N LEU A 74 7.90 30.23 -1.98
CA LEU A 74 7.29 30.95 -3.09
C LEU A 74 8.39 31.68 -3.89
N ASN A 75 8.68 31.19 -5.10
CA ASN A 75 9.71 31.78 -5.97
C ASN A 75 9.04 32.69 -7.01
N LEU A 76 9.23 34.01 -6.89
CA LEU A 76 8.74 35.00 -7.84
C LEU A 76 9.90 35.54 -8.68
N PRO A 77 10.12 35.01 -9.89
CA PRO A 77 11.10 35.59 -10.80
C PRO A 77 10.66 37.01 -11.19
N GLY A 78 11.55 37.97 -10.99
CA GLY A 78 11.35 39.37 -11.37
C GLY A 78 12.44 39.86 -12.32
N ARG A 79 12.18 40.98 -12.99
CA ARG A 79 13.15 41.70 -13.81
C ARG A 79 13.15 43.17 -13.40
N LEU A 80 14.31 43.81 -13.47
CA LEU A 80 14.44 45.25 -13.24
C LEU A 80 14.01 46.02 -14.48
N GLU A 81 13.20 47.05 -14.28
CA GLU A 81 12.76 47.99 -15.32
C GLU A 81 13.02 49.43 -14.88
N ALA A 82 13.13 50.32 -15.85
CA ALA A 82 13.27 51.75 -15.57
C ALA A 82 12.00 52.29 -14.92
N TYR A 83 12.14 53.05 -13.83
CA TYR A 83 10.99 53.69 -13.17
C TYR A 83 10.22 54.64 -14.10
N SER A 84 10.94 55.35 -14.97
CA SER A 84 10.37 56.20 -16.01
C SER A 84 11.23 56.11 -17.28
N ARG A 85 10.59 56.07 -18.44
CA ARG A 85 11.24 55.99 -19.76
C ARG A 85 10.52 56.92 -20.72
N ALA A 86 11.27 57.73 -21.45
CA ALA A 86 10.75 58.60 -22.49
C ALA A 86 11.47 58.31 -23.81
N SER A 87 10.71 57.99 -24.86
CA SER A 87 11.25 57.89 -26.22
C SER A 87 11.27 59.29 -26.83
N ILE A 88 12.42 59.74 -27.31
CA ILE A 88 12.59 61.07 -27.90
C ILE A 88 12.64 60.91 -29.41
N SER A 89 11.68 61.52 -30.10
CA SER A 89 11.57 61.50 -31.56
C SER A 89 11.43 62.92 -32.09
N ALA A 90 11.97 63.15 -33.29
CA ALA A 90 11.83 64.41 -33.98
C ALA A 90 10.36 64.67 -34.36
N ARG A 91 9.92 65.94 -34.23
CA ARG A 91 8.55 66.34 -34.64
C ARG A 91 8.43 66.56 -36.15
N VAL A 92 9.55 66.85 -36.81
CA VAL A 92 9.65 67.16 -38.24
C VAL A 92 10.71 66.27 -38.88
N GLY A 93 10.55 65.97 -40.17
CA GLY A 93 11.56 65.28 -40.95
C GLY A 93 12.68 66.26 -41.35
N GLY A 94 13.93 65.83 -41.23
CA GLY A 94 15.11 66.65 -41.54
C GLY A 94 16.41 65.92 -41.24
N TYR A 95 17.53 66.62 -41.39
CA TYR A 95 18.86 66.10 -41.11
C TYR A 95 19.36 66.58 -39.74
N LEU A 96 20.10 65.71 -39.03
CA LEU A 96 20.68 66.06 -37.75
C LEU A 96 21.86 67.01 -37.96
N LYS A 97 21.72 68.27 -37.53
CA LYS A 97 22.77 69.29 -37.67
C LYS A 97 23.78 69.23 -36.54
N SER A 98 23.32 69.08 -35.30
CA SER A 98 24.19 68.96 -34.14
C SER A 98 23.60 68.09 -33.05
N TRP A 99 24.47 67.39 -32.33
CA TRP A 99 24.14 66.54 -31.18
C TRP A 99 24.85 67.09 -29.94
N LYS A 100 24.09 67.40 -28.88
CA LYS A 100 24.59 68.19 -27.74
C LYS A 100 24.82 67.41 -26.45
N VAL A 101 24.40 66.15 -26.35
CA VAL A 101 24.39 65.38 -25.09
C VAL A 101 24.89 63.96 -25.31
N ASP A 102 25.96 63.56 -24.64
CA ASP A 102 26.50 62.20 -24.79
C ASP A 102 25.61 61.10 -24.16
N ILE A 103 25.82 59.86 -24.59
CA ILE A 103 25.08 58.70 -24.10
C ILE A 103 25.38 58.47 -22.61
N GLY A 104 24.32 58.38 -21.80
CA GLY A 104 24.44 58.19 -20.35
C GLY A 104 24.57 59.49 -19.56
N ALA A 105 24.68 60.64 -20.22
CA ALA A 105 24.70 61.93 -19.53
C ALA A 105 23.33 62.25 -18.90
N PRO A 106 23.29 62.83 -17.69
CA PRO A 106 22.05 63.28 -17.08
C PRO A 106 21.50 64.51 -17.81
N VAL A 107 20.19 64.56 -18.01
CA VAL A 107 19.50 65.67 -18.69
C VAL A 107 18.30 66.15 -17.87
N LYS A 108 17.91 67.41 -18.09
CA LYS A 108 16.71 68.00 -17.48
C LYS A 108 15.56 68.03 -18.49
N ALA A 109 14.32 68.06 -17.98
CA ALA A 109 13.15 68.23 -18.82
C ALA A 109 13.24 69.56 -19.61
N GLY A 110 12.96 69.50 -20.92
CA GLY A 110 13.04 70.65 -21.81
C GLY A 110 14.45 71.04 -22.27
N GLN A 111 15.49 70.31 -21.88
CA GLN A 111 16.85 70.55 -22.36
C GLN A 111 16.97 70.26 -23.87
N LEU A 112 17.64 71.15 -24.60
CA LEU A 112 17.93 70.94 -26.02
C LEU A 112 18.98 69.83 -26.18
N LEU A 113 18.57 68.71 -26.78
CA LEU A 113 19.43 67.54 -26.98
C LEU A 113 20.12 67.54 -28.35
N ALA A 114 19.43 67.99 -29.39
CA ALA A 114 19.94 68.03 -30.76
C ALA A 114 19.22 69.11 -31.59
N GLU A 115 19.88 69.56 -32.66
CA GLU A 115 19.31 70.47 -33.66
C GLU A 115 19.09 69.73 -34.96
N ILE A 116 17.93 69.95 -35.58
CA ILE A 116 17.53 69.35 -36.85
C ILE A 116 17.42 70.48 -37.86
N ASP A 117 18.06 70.29 -39.01
CA ASP A 117 17.96 71.19 -40.16
C ASP A 117 16.95 70.61 -41.15
N THR A 118 16.01 71.45 -41.57
CA THR A 118 14.93 71.09 -42.49
C THR A 118 15.00 72.02 -43.70
N PRO A 119 15.15 71.48 -44.92
CA PRO A 119 15.19 72.30 -46.13
C PRO A 119 13.87 73.01 -46.42
#